data_AF-A0A7X2D7Y7-F1
#
_entry.id   AF-A0A7X2D7Y7-F1
#
_cell.length_a   1.000
_cell.length_b   1.000
_cell.length_c   1.000
_cell.angle_alpha   90.00
_cell.angle_beta   90.00
_cell.angle_gamma   90.00
#
_symmetry.space_group_name_H-M   'P 1'
#
loop_
_entity.id
_entity.type
_entity.pdbx_description
1 polymer ?
#
loop_
_entity_poly.entity_id
_entity_poly.type
_entity_poly.pdbx_seq_one_letter_code
_entity_poly.pdbx_strand_id
1 'polypeptide(L)'
;MPVVRIGPKHQVTIPKEVFDQLHLKPGDFLEAISQGGKVIMVPRQLTAKAPAPSLTKKEQQILFQAKQKINRIQTDLLRSQGLTKEEIKVACKVGLIDKEQAWWWVEEWQKGEREAEKDIREERLYGPFESVKEFKESIEKR
;
A
#
# COMPACT_ATOMS: atom_id res chain seq x y z
N MET A 1 5.55 19.50 -30.14
CA MET A 1 4.64 18.34 -30.14
C MET A 1 5.14 17.36 -31.19
N PRO A 2 5.54 16.15 -30.82
CA PRO A 2 5.97 15.15 -31.78
C PRO A 2 4.80 14.75 -32.69
N VAL A 3 5.01 14.82 -34.01
CA VAL A 3 4.07 14.31 -35.01
C VAL A 3 4.51 12.91 -35.40
N VAL A 4 3.59 11.95 -35.35
CA VAL A 4 3.87 10.54 -35.67
C VAL A 4 3.10 10.12 -36.90
N ARG A 5 3.71 9.29 -37.75
CA ARG A 5 3.08 8.72 -38.94
C ARG A 5 2.37 7.42 -38.58
N ILE A 6 1.20 7.19 -39.16
CA ILE A 6 0.50 5.91 -39.06
C ILE A 6 1.20 4.91 -39.98
N GLY A 7 1.69 3.81 -39.40
CA GLY A 7 2.30 2.70 -40.11
C GLY A 7 1.28 1.69 -40.68
N PRO A 8 1.75 0.61 -41.32
CA PRO A 8 0.89 -0.49 -41.74
C PRO A 8 0.08 -1.04 -40.58
N LYS A 9 -1.13 -1.53 -40.84
CA LYS A 9 -2.06 -2.07 -39.82
C LYS A 9 -2.40 -1.07 -38.70
N HIS A 10 -2.41 0.23 -39.00
CA HIS A 10 -2.80 1.30 -38.06
C HIS A 10 -1.86 1.44 -36.84
N GLN A 11 -0.61 1.01 -36.95
CA GLN A 11 0.36 1.15 -35.85
C GLN A 11 0.81 2.61 -35.71
N VAL A 12 0.91 3.09 -34.47
CA VAL A 12 1.49 4.38 -34.13
C VAL A 12 2.62 4.18 -33.13
N THR A 13 3.75 4.85 -33.36
CA THR A 13 4.85 4.87 -32.40
C THR A 13 4.55 5.91 -31.33
N ILE A 14 4.62 5.51 -30.07
CA ILE A 14 4.51 6.45 -28.94
C ILE A 14 5.86 7.17 -28.81
N PRO A 15 5.91 8.51 -28.92
CA PRO A 15 7.15 9.27 -28.74
C PRO A 15 7.78 8.98 -27.38
N LYS A 16 9.13 8.93 -27.33
CA LYS A 16 9.88 8.59 -26.11
C LYS A 16 9.48 9.45 -24.91
N GLU A 17 9.30 10.75 -25.12
CA GLU A 17 8.87 11.70 -24.08
C GLU A 17 7.55 11.28 -23.42
N VAL A 18 6.57 10.85 -24.22
CA VAL A 18 5.26 10.40 -23.72
C VAL A 18 5.38 9.03 -23.05
N PHE A 19 6.20 8.14 -23.63
CA PHE A 19 6.46 6.82 -23.09
C PHE A 19 7.07 6.89 -21.67
N ASP A 20 8.07 7.75 -21.49
CA ASP A 20 8.76 7.95 -20.22
C ASP A 20 7.88 8.67 -19.19
N GLN A 21 7.13 9.72 -19.60
CA GLN A 21 6.21 10.46 -18.73
C GLN A 21 5.06 9.59 -18.19
N LEU A 22 4.57 8.66 -19.00
CA LEU A 22 3.52 7.72 -18.60
C LEU A 22 4.08 6.45 -17.94
N HIS A 23 5.41 6.37 -17.75
CA HIS A 23 6.12 5.24 -17.16
C HIS A 23 5.77 3.88 -17.80
N LEU A 24 5.57 3.89 -19.13
CA LEU A 24 5.21 2.69 -19.88
C LEU A 24 6.39 1.73 -20.00
N LYS A 25 6.08 0.45 -20.22
CA LYS A 25 7.06 -0.61 -20.48
C LYS A 25 6.64 -1.43 -21.70
N PRO A 26 7.60 -2.02 -22.46
CA PRO A 26 7.26 -2.97 -23.51
C PRO A 26 6.44 -4.13 -22.94
N GLY A 27 5.27 -4.39 -23.53
CA GLY A 27 4.33 -5.40 -23.05
C GLY A 27 3.14 -4.84 -22.26
N ASP A 28 3.15 -3.54 -21.90
CA ASP A 28 1.97 -2.88 -21.34
C ASP A 28 0.84 -2.78 -22.36
N PHE A 29 -0.39 -2.80 -21.86
CA PHE A 29 -1.59 -2.67 -22.68
C PHE A 29 -2.16 -1.25 -22.58
N LEU A 30 -2.71 -0.77 -23.69
CA LEU A 30 -3.37 0.52 -23.78
C LEU A 30 -4.79 0.30 -24.31
N GLU A 31 -5.78 0.90 -23.67
CA GLU A 31 -7.13 1.00 -24.21
C GLU A 31 -7.19 2.20 -25.17
N ALA A 32 -7.67 1.99 -26.39
CA ALA A 32 -7.82 3.04 -27.38
C ALA A 32 -9.30 3.40 -27.57
N ILE A 33 -9.66 4.66 -27.34
CA ILE A 33 -11.02 5.19 -27.53
C ILE A 33 -11.01 6.38 -28.48
N SER A 34 -12.10 6.53 -29.24
CA SER A 34 -12.34 7.72 -30.08
C SER A 34 -13.26 8.68 -29.33
N GLN A 35 -12.79 9.89 -29.07
CA GLN A 35 -13.58 10.94 -28.41
C GLN A 35 -13.29 12.29 -29.06
N GLY A 36 -14.35 12.95 -29.57
CA GLY A 36 -14.23 14.28 -30.17
C GLY A 36 -13.25 14.36 -31.34
N GLY A 37 -13.20 13.32 -32.19
CA GLY A 37 -12.28 13.25 -33.33
C GLY A 37 -10.81 12.98 -32.95
N LYS A 38 -10.53 12.67 -31.67
CA LYS A 38 -9.20 12.32 -31.16
C LYS A 38 -9.17 10.85 -30.77
N VAL A 39 -8.02 10.21 -30.96
CA VAL A 39 -7.72 8.91 -30.36
C VAL A 39 -7.08 9.16 -29.00
N ILE A 40 -7.71 8.66 -27.93
CA ILE A 40 -7.18 8.69 -26.57
C ILE A 40 -6.71 7.28 -26.24
N MET A 41 -5.45 7.14 -25.87
CA MET A 41 -4.87 5.88 -25.39
C MET A 41 -4.65 5.97 -23.89
N VAL A 42 -5.30 5.09 -23.13
CA VAL A 42 -5.24 5.05 -21.66
C VAL A 42 -4.52 3.78 -21.24
N PRO A 43 -3.41 3.86 -20.45
CA PRO A 43 -2.74 2.67 -19.94
C PRO A 43 -3.67 1.78 -19.13
N ARG A 44 -3.67 0.49 -19.44
CA ARG A 44 -4.43 -0.54 -18.73
C ARG A 44 -3.49 -1.64 -18.27
N GLN A 45 -3.52 -1.92 -16.98
CA GLN A 45 -2.96 -3.17 -16.49
C GLN A 45 -3.91 -4.31 -16.83
N LEU A 46 -3.59 -5.10 -17.86
CA LEU A 46 -4.19 -6.42 -18.05
C LEU A 46 -3.53 -7.41 -17.10
N THR A 47 -3.72 -7.22 -15.79
CA THR A 47 -3.50 -8.33 -14.88
C THR A 47 -4.58 -9.36 -15.17
N ALA A 48 -4.20 -10.59 -15.49
CA ALA A 48 -5.01 -11.73 -15.10
C ALA A 48 -5.12 -11.64 -13.57
N LYS A 49 -6.13 -10.94 -13.06
CA LYS A 49 -6.45 -11.01 -11.64
C LYS A 49 -6.60 -12.50 -11.39
N ALA A 50 -5.71 -13.09 -10.60
CA ALA A 50 -6.03 -14.35 -9.94
C ALA A 50 -7.46 -14.16 -9.41
N PRO A 51 -8.39 -15.08 -9.70
CA PRO A 51 -9.79 -14.90 -9.36
C PRO A 51 -9.84 -14.45 -7.90
N ALA A 52 -10.43 -13.27 -7.68
CA ALA A 52 -10.48 -12.67 -6.35
C ALA A 52 -10.96 -13.78 -5.40
N PRO A 53 -10.22 -14.08 -4.31
CA PRO A 53 -10.54 -15.22 -3.47
C PRO A 53 -12.02 -15.14 -3.07
N SER A 54 -12.80 -16.18 -3.38
CA SER A 54 -14.20 -16.21 -2.97
C SER A 54 -14.24 -16.21 -1.44
N LEU A 55 -14.91 -15.19 -0.90
CA LEU A 55 -15.12 -15.05 0.54
C LEU A 55 -16.52 -15.49 0.90
N THR A 56 -16.62 -16.30 1.94
CA THR A 56 -17.88 -16.58 2.62
C THR A 56 -18.45 -15.31 3.26
N LYS A 57 -19.75 -15.27 3.57
CA LYS A 57 -20.37 -14.12 4.27
C LYS A 57 -19.65 -13.80 5.60
N LYS A 58 -19.20 -14.82 6.34
CA LYS A 58 -18.42 -14.65 7.57
C LYS A 58 -17.09 -13.98 7.29
N GLU A 59 -16.35 -14.45 6.29
CA GLU A 59 -15.07 -13.82 5.90
C GLU A 59 -15.26 -12.39 5.38
N GLN A 60 -16.34 -12.09 4.67
CA GLN A 60 -16.64 -10.72 4.24
C GLN A 60 -16.87 -9.80 5.44
N GLN A 61 -17.60 -10.25 6.46
CA GLN A 61 -17.82 -9.49 7.68
C GLN A 61 -16.51 -9.27 8.45
N ILE A 62 -15.66 -10.29 8.54
CA ILE A 62 -14.33 -10.20 9.16
C ILE A 62 -13.46 -9.21 8.39
N LEU A 63 -13.45 -9.26 7.05
CA LEU A 63 -12.69 -8.33 6.23
C LEU A 63 -13.14 -6.88 6.41
N PHE A 64 -14.45 -6.66 6.56
CA PHE A 64 -14.99 -5.34 6.85
C PHE A 64 -14.48 -4.80 8.19
N GLN A 65 -14.50 -5.62 9.25
CA GLN A 65 -13.95 -5.25 10.56
C GLN A 65 -12.45 -4.97 10.50
N ALA A 66 -11.68 -5.83 9.80
CA ALA A 66 -10.25 -5.63 9.59
C ALA A 66 -9.96 -4.28 8.91
N LYS A 67 -10.70 -3.92 7.87
CA LYS A 67 -10.56 -2.63 7.17
C LYS A 67 -10.84 -1.44 8.10
N GLN A 68 -11.88 -1.53 8.92
CA GLN A 68 -12.21 -0.46 9.87
C GLN A 68 -11.10 -0.27 10.92
N LYS A 69 -10.58 -1.38 11.47
CA LYS A 69 -9.46 -1.32 12.42
C LYS A 69 -8.19 -0.75 11.79
N ILE A 70 -7.84 -1.21 10.58
CA ILE A 70 -6.69 -0.67 9.82
C ILE A 70 -6.81 0.84 9.64
N ASN A 71 -7.97 1.32 9.20
CA ASN A 71 -8.21 2.76 9.06
C ASN A 71 -8.13 3.50 10.39
N ARG A 72 -8.62 2.89 11.48
CA ARG A 72 -8.53 3.47 12.82
C ARG A 72 -7.08 3.60 13.31
N ILE A 73 -6.26 2.57 13.12
CA ILE A 73 -4.81 2.58 13.44
C ILE A 73 -4.11 3.73 12.70
N GLN A 74 -4.42 3.90 11.41
CA GLN A 74 -3.82 4.94 10.57
C GLN A 74 -4.25 6.37 10.92
N THR A 75 -5.44 6.55 11.51
CA THR A 75 -6.01 7.89 11.77
C THR A 75 -5.89 8.31 13.22
N ASP A 76 -6.00 7.37 14.16
CA ASP A 76 -5.99 7.62 15.60
C ASP A 76 -5.43 6.39 16.32
N LEU A 77 -4.10 6.23 16.24
CA LEU A 77 -3.36 5.10 16.78
C LEU A 77 -3.70 4.88 18.27
N LEU A 78 -3.68 5.93 19.10
CA LEU A 78 -3.91 5.84 20.55
C LEU A 78 -5.27 5.24 20.92
N ARG A 79 -6.31 5.44 20.10
CA ARG A 79 -7.66 4.93 20.34
C ARG A 79 -8.03 3.80 19.38
N SER A 80 -7.03 3.13 18.83
CA SER A 80 -7.19 1.97 17.96
C SER A 80 -6.96 0.65 18.69
N GLN A 81 -7.35 -0.44 18.02
CA GLN A 81 -7.00 -1.81 18.39
C GLN A 81 -6.45 -2.51 17.16
N GLY A 82 -5.44 -3.34 17.37
CA GLY A 82 -4.89 -4.26 16.39
C GLY A 82 -5.88 -5.34 15.99
N LEU A 83 -5.48 -6.08 14.97
CA LEU A 83 -6.27 -7.12 14.35
C LEU A 83 -6.06 -8.44 15.08
N THR A 84 -7.12 -9.23 15.11
CA THR A 84 -7.11 -10.62 15.54
C THR A 84 -6.47 -11.51 14.47
N LYS A 85 -6.07 -12.73 14.85
CA LYS A 85 -5.51 -13.73 13.92
C LYS A 85 -6.46 -14.05 12.76
N GLU A 86 -7.77 -14.08 13.02
CA GLU A 86 -8.77 -14.31 11.96
C GLU A 86 -8.85 -13.14 10.98
N GLU A 87 -8.88 -11.90 11.49
CA GLU A 87 -8.87 -10.69 10.66
C GLU A 87 -7.62 -10.62 9.78
N ILE A 88 -6.45 -10.90 10.35
CA ILE A 88 -5.18 -10.94 9.63
C ILE A 88 -5.19 -12.01 8.55
N LYS A 89 -5.65 -13.23 8.87
CA LYS A 89 -5.73 -14.33 7.89
C LYS A 89 -6.59 -13.95 6.69
N VAL A 90 -7.76 -13.33 6.93
CA VAL A 90 -8.66 -12.89 5.86
C VAL A 90 -8.08 -11.72 5.08
N ALA A 91 -7.46 -10.74 5.76
CA ALA A 91 -6.80 -9.62 5.11
C ALA A 91 -5.63 -10.07 4.21
N CYS A 92 -4.82 -11.02 4.66
CA CYS A 92 -3.76 -11.63 3.85
C CYS A 92 -4.31 -12.43 2.68
N LYS A 93 -5.41 -13.17 2.89
CA LYS A 93 -6.06 -13.97 1.83
C LYS A 93 -6.46 -13.11 0.63
N VAL A 94 -6.92 -11.88 0.86
CA VAL A 94 -7.32 -10.94 -0.20
C VAL A 94 -6.22 -9.97 -0.63
N GLY A 95 -5.00 -10.10 -0.09
CA GLY A 95 -3.87 -9.22 -0.39
C GLY A 95 -4.03 -7.80 0.16
N LEU A 96 -4.86 -7.59 1.18
CA LEU A 96 -4.97 -6.30 1.88
C LEU A 96 -3.76 -6.04 2.78
N ILE A 97 -3.20 -7.10 3.37
CA ILE A 97 -1.98 -7.08 4.17
C ILE A 97 -1.02 -8.09 3.58
N ASP A 98 0.25 -7.71 3.45
CA ASP A 98 1.31 -8.65 3.09
C ASP A 98 1.56 -9.64 4.24
N LYS A 99 1.72 -10.94 3.93
CA LYS A 99 1.90 -11.99 4.93
C LYS A 99 3.14 -11.78 5.80
N GLU A 100 4.20 -11.22 5.24
CA GLU A 100 5.45 -10.94 5.97
C GLU A 100 5.31 -9.73 6.89
N GLN A 101 4.32 -8.88 6.66
CA GLN A 101 4.00 -7.71 7.48
C GLN A 101 2.82 -7.95 8.44
N ALA A 102 2.22 -9.13 8.40
CA ALA A 102 1.05 -9.49 9.21
C ALA A 102 1.29 -9.30 10.71
N TRP A 103 2.51 -9.55 11.18
CA TRP A 103 2.90 -9.40 12.58
C TRP A 103 2.75 -7.96 13.09
N TRP A 104 2.90 -6.94 12.24
CA TRP A 104 2.79 -5.54 12.66
C TRP A 104 1.35 -5.18 13.06
N TRP A 105 0.38 -5.84 12.43
CA TRP A 105 -1.05 -5.56 12.63
C TRP A 105 -1.66 -6.29 13.83
N VAL A 106 -0.94 -7.21 14.48
CA VAL A 106 -1.46 -7.93 15.66
C VAL A 106 -1.65 -6.98 16.84
N GLU A 107 -2.65 -7.22 17.68
CA GLU A 107 -2.92 -6.37 18.85
C GLU A 107 -1.75 -6.34 19.84
N GLU A 108 -1.00 -7.44 19.97
CA GLU A 108 0.18 -7.50 20.83
C GLU A 108 1.26 -6.48 20.39
N TRP A 109 1.46 -6.29 19.07
CA TRP A 109 2.40 -5.30 18.54
C TRP A 109 1.82 -3.89 18.60
N GLN A 110 0.59 -3.72 18.14
CA GLN A 110 -0.08 -2.41 18.10
C GLN A 110 -0.22 -1.79 19.49
N LYS A 111 -0.28 -2.58 20.56
CA LYS A 111 -0.23 -2.06 21.93
C LYS A 111 1.09 -1.33 22.22
N GLY A 112 2.22 -1.90 21.80
CA GLY A 112 3.54 -1.25 21.94
C GLY A 112 3.63 0.04 21.14
N GLU A 113 3.10 0.05 19.91
CA GLU A 113 3.02 1.27 19.09
C GLU A 113 2.21 2.38 19.77
N ARG A 114 1.09 2.03 20.43
CA ARG A 114 0.29 3.00 21.19
C ARG A 114 1.01 3.52 22.42
N GLU A 115 1.77 2.66 23.12
CA GLU A 115 2.59 3.07 24.25
C GLU A 115 3.69 4.04 23.80
N ALA A 116 4.38 3.73 22.69
CA ALA A 116 5.39 4.62 22.11
C ALA A 116 4.80 5.97 21.66
N GLU A 117 3.66 5.97 20.96
CA GLU A 117 2.94 7.18 20.57
C GLU A 117 2.51 8.01 21.80
N LYS A 118 2.10 7.35 22.89
CA LYS A 118 1.74 8.04 24.13
C LYS A 118 2.98 8.69 24.77
N ASP A 119 4.10 7.99 24.81
CA ASP A 119 5.35 8.52 25.33
C ASP A 119 5.85 9.72 24.50
N ILE A 120 5.72 9.68 23.17
CA ILE A 120 6.01 10.82 22.29
C ILE A 120 5.12 12.02 22.62
N ARG A 121 3.80 11.82 22.75
CA ARG A 121 2.87 12.92 23.07
C ARG A 121 3.04 13.50 24.46
N GLU A 122 3.48 12.70 25.41
CA GLU A 122 3.72 13.11 26.79
C GLU A 122 5.19 13.51 27.01
N GLU A 123 5.95 13.72 25.92
CA GLU A 123 7.36 14.14 25.89
C GLU A 123 8.29 13.26 26.76
N ARG A 124 7.90 12.00 26.99
CA ARG A 124 8.71 10.97 27.67
C ARG A 124 9.68 10.32 26.69
N LEU A 125 10.43 11.16 26.00
CA LEU A 125 11.45 10.72 25.05
C LEU A 125 12.80 10.61 25.76
N TYR A 126 13.62 9.68 25.27
CA TYR A 126 14.97 9.50 25.75
C TYR A 126 15.95 9.75 24.61
N GLY A 127 16.90 10.66 24.85
CA GLY A 127 17.69 11.30 23.80
C GLY A 127 17.17 12.72 23.47
N PRO A 128 17.55 13.31 22.32
CA PRO A 128 18.39 12.73 21.27
C PRO A 128 19.81 12.41 21.77
N PHE A 129 20.49 11.50 21.07
CA PHE A 129 21.88 11.15 21.34
C PHE A 129 22.75 11.65 20.19
N GLU A 130 23.91 12.20 20.49
CA GLU A 130 24.86 12.71 19.51
C GLU A 130 25.76 11.60 18.94
N SER A 131 25.84 10.45 19.62
CA SER A 131 26.63 9.31 19.16
C SER A 131 26.06 7.95 19.56
N VAL A 132 26.41 6.91 18.81
CA VAL A 132 26.09 5.52 19.14
C VAL A 132 26.65 5.11 20.51
N LYS A 133 27.79 5.68 20.91
CA LYS A 133 28.40 5.42 22.23
C LYS A 133 27.50 5.94 23.36
N GLU A 134 27.03 7.19 23.23
CA GLU A 134 26.11 7.80 24.19
C GLU A 134 24.81 7.01 24.32
N PHE A 135 24.22 6.60 23.17
CA PHE A 135 23.05 5.72 23.16
C PHE A 135 23.28 4.40 23.91
N LYS A 136 24.43 3.73 23.69
CA LYS A 136 24.75 2.48 24.38
C LYS A 136 24.85 2.65 25.90
N GLU A 137 25.59 3.67 26.35
CA GLU A 137 25.74 3.96 27.78
C GLU A 137 24.38 4.29 28.45
N SER A 138 23.46 4.86 27.68
CA SER A 138 22.12 5.22 28.13
C SER A 138 21.23 3.99 28.41
N ILE A 139 21.43 2.89 27.68
CA ILE A 139 20.68 1.63 27.84
C ILE A 139 21.26 0.78 28.97
N GLU A 140 22.59 0.76 29.12
CA GLU A 140 23.28 -0.05 30.14
C GLU A 140 23.04 0.45 31.58
N LYS A 141 22.61 1.72 31.75
CA LYS A 141 22.32 2.33 33.06
C LYS A 141 20.88 2.14 33.54
N ARG A 142 20.07 1.38 32.81
CA ARG A 142 18.65 1.15 33.08
C ARG A 142 18.41 -0.19 33.77
#